data_AF-A0A849PNQ0-F1
#
_entry.id   AF-A0A849PNQ0-F1
#
_cell.length_a   1.000
_cell.length_b   1.000
_cell.length_c   1.000
_cell.angle_alpha   90.00
_cell.angle_beta   90.00
_cell.angle_gamma   90.00
#
_symmetry.space_group_name_H-M   'P 1'
#
loop_
_entity.id
_entity.type
_entity.pdbx_description
1 polymer ?
#
loop_
_entity_poly.entity_id
_entity_poly.type
_entity_poly.pdbx_seq_one_letter_code
_entity_poly.pdbx_strand_id
1 'polypeptide(L)'
;MGKRSSATGNVALLCVVLIGIMNIYVSPIYGGTSGFVVLFLLMLITALAVPVVQTIPKHVVKFVAYIFLGFSAYWAVGAATDLAHSTALFESFKYISGSFGFLPIAIFAMANAIVVLIAIVDSPRYGYGFAWMGFVLVAYNIALTSNLDFVGGRPDMLLLVLVLSSLIPSLWCYLLAGAARNLKFSALNRFYATVKAGFLTLAVFILLVTIVTISQHQNIDNFSEIGEFFSVSSGDILKLCWYYLLSHVAFVMVVFFANNLVLNAFDIEKDITETGDAVYHRAATEGYEEDEVEEKNPYASIIKEMKMFQDEFRKGNRNKLVCVQKIGKFKNELDLLVSKYEYGTKDDAEKILYQIEKNTEFAFK
;
A
#
# COMPACT_ATOMS: atom_id res chain seq x y z
N MET A 1 21.54 4.15 -22.52
CA MET A 1 20.47 4.02 -21.51
C MET A 1 20.66 2.71 -20.75
N GLY A 2 21.28 2.76 -19.57
CA GLY A 2 21.79 1.59 -18.86
C GLY A 2 20.90 1.14 -17.71
N LYS A 3 20.54 -0.16 -17.72
CA LYS A 3 20.39 -1.17 -16.64
C LYS A 3 20.26 -0.79 -15.13
N ARG A 4 19.89 0.44 -14.73
CA ARG A 4 19.78 0.84 -13.31
C ARG A 4 18.54 0.27 -12.59
N SER A 5 17.49 -0.13 -13.33
CA SER A 5 16.26 -0.73 -12.77
C SER A 5 16.48 -2.06 -12.02
N SER A 6 17.52 -2.83 -12.36
CA SER A 6 17.76 -4.16 -11.77
C SER A 6 18.35 -4.11 -10.35
N ALA A 7 19.14 -3.07 -10.02
CA ALA A 7 19.87 -3.03 -8.74
C ALA A 7 18.92 -2.73 -7.58
N THR A 8 18.05 -1.73 -7.73
CA THR A 8 17.09 -1.33 -6.69
C THR A 8 16.10 -2.45 -6.36
N GLY A 9 15.59 -3.15 -7.38
CA GLY A 9 14.70 -4.29 -7.18
C GLY A 9 15.37 -5.48 -6.47
N ASN A 10 16.65 -5.74 -6.74
CA ASN A 10 17.41 -6.80 -6.07
C ASN A 10 17.69 -6.46 -4.60
N VAL A 11 18.01 -5.19 -4.31
CA VAL A 11 18.19 -4.72 -2.92
C VAL A 11 16.87 -4.79 -2.15
N ALA A 12 15.76 -4.36 -2.77
CA ALA A 12 14.43 -4.46 -2.17
C ALA A 12 14.06 -5.91 -1.84
N LEU A 13 14.31 -6.84 -2.76
CA LEU A 13 14.07 -8.27 -2.54
C LEU A 13 14.96 -8.83 -1.41
N LEU A 14 16.23 -8.44 -1.34
CA LEU A 14 17.14 -8.87 -0.28
C LEU A 14 16.68 -8.37 1.09
N CYS A 15 16.23 -7.10 1.19
CA CYS A 15 15.64 -6.57 2.41
C CYS A 15 14.41 -7.37 2.85
N VAL A 16 13.51 -7.69 1.91
CA VAL A 16 12.32 -8.51 2.19
C VAL A 16 12.69 -9.90 2.71
N VAL A 17 13.66 -10.54 2.07
CA VAL A 17 14.14 -11.86 2.47
C VAL A 17 14.74 -11.83 3.87
N LEU A 18 15.59 -10.84 4.16
CA LEU A 18 16.20 -10.68 5.48
C LEU A 18 15.14 -10.43 6.57
N ILE A 19 14.16 -9.57 6.31
CA ILE A 19 13.08 -9.28 7.27
C ILE A 19 12.25 -10.53 7.53
N GLY A 20 11.84 -11.26 6.48
CA GLY A 20 11.03 -12.45 6.66
C GLY A 20 11.77 -13.59 7.34
N ILE A 21 13.06 -13.80 7.04
CA ILE A 21 13.91 -14.75 7.76
C ILE A 21 14.04 -14.32 9.23
N MET A 22 14.33 -13.05 9.49
CA MET A 22 14.43 -12.54 10.86
C MET A 22 13.13 -12.79 11.63
N ASN A 23 11.97 -12.50 11.05
CA ASN A 23 10.67 -12.81 11.65
C ASN A 23 10.55 -14.29 12.02
N ILE A 24 10.84 -15.20 11.09
CA ILE A 24 10.66 -16.65 11.28
C ILE A 24 11.60 -17.20 12.37
N TYR A 25 12.85 -16.74 12.40
CA TYR A 25 13.87 -17.26 13.33
C TYR A 25 13.85 -16.57 14.69
N VAL A 26 13.53 -15.28 14.76
CA VAL A 26 13.59 -14.48 16.00
C VAL A 26 12.29 -14.62 16.80
N SER A 27 11.13 -14.71 16.13
CA SER A 27 9.83 -14.79 16.81
C SER A 27 9.71 -15.92 17.85
N PRO A 28 10.26 -17.14 17.65
CA PRO A 28 10.11 -18.25 18.59
C PRO A 28 11.11 -18.22 19.77
N ILE A 29 12.13 -17.36 19.73
CA ILE A 29 13.28 -17.43 20.67
C ILE A 29 12.98 -16.73 22.00
N TYR A 30 12.16 -15.67 21.98
CA TYR A 30 11.97 -14.80 23.13
C TYR A 30 10.74 -15.22 23.95
N GLY A 31 10.80 -15.02 25.27
CA GLY A 31 9.68 -15.23 26.18
C GLY A 31 9.27 -13.94 26.91
N GLY A 32 8.09 -13.96 27.54
CA GLY A 32 7.61 -12.90 28.43
C GLY A 32 7.35 -11.55 27.74
N THR A 33 7.28 -10.48 28.52
CA THR A 33 7.00 -9.12 28.02
C THR A 33 8.03 -8.62 27.00
N SER A 34 9.30 -9.02 27.17
CA SER A 34 10.37 -8.74 26.20
C SER A 34 10.10 -9.36 24.82
N GLY A 35 9.53 -10.57 24.77
CA GLY A 35 9.19 -11.20 23.48
C GLY A 35 8.09 -10.46 22.75
N PHE A 36 7.07 -9.95 23.43
CA PHE A 36 6.04 -9.12 22.80
C PHE A 36 6.60 -7.81 22.22
N VAL A 37 7.56 -7.17 22.89
CA VAL A 37 8.24 -5.98 22.34
C VAL A 37 9.02 -6.33 21.07
N VAL A 38 9.72 -7.46 21.06
CA VAL A 38 10.45 -7.94 19.87
C VAL A 38 9.47 -8.22 18.72
N LEU A 39 8.37 -8.93 18.96
CA LEU A 39 7.34 -9.19 17.94
C LEU A 39 6.71 -7.90 17.40
N PHE A 40 6.47 -6.92 18.27
CA PHE A 40 5.97 -5.62 17.83
C PHE A 40 6.95 -4.90 16.91
N LEU A 41 8.25 -4.88 17.26
CA LEU A 41 9.30 -4.29 16.42
C LEU A 41 9.45 -5.01 15.09
N LEU A 42 9.38 -6.35 15.09
CA LEU A 42 9.40 -7.18 13.89
C LEU A 42 8.22 -6.85 12.94
N MET A 43 7.02 -6.69 13.50
CA MET A 43 5.86 -6.25 12.73
C MET A 43 6.01 -4.83 12.20
N LEU A 44 6.64 -3.92 12.96
CA LEU A 44 6.90 -2.55 12.52
C LEU A 44 7.86 -2.54 11.32
N ILE A 45 8.94 -3.31 11.41
CA ILE A 45 9.90 -3.47 10.31
C ILE A 45 9.22 -4.07 9.07
N THR A 46 8.31 -5.02 9.26
CA THR A 46 7.52 -5.61 8.18
C THR A 46 6.61 -4.56 7.51
N ALA A 47 5.98 -3.67 8.28
CA ALA A 47 5.19 -2.56 7.74
C ALA A 47 6.07 -1.58 6.94
N LEU A 48 7.28 -1.27 7.43
CA LEU A 48 8.25 -0.40 6.75
C LEU A 48 8.83 -1.04 5.47
N ALA A 49 8.74 -2.36 5.30
CA ALA A 49 9.12 -3.04 4.07
C ALA A 49 8.13 -2.81 2.92
N VAL A 50 6.87 -2.43 3.21
CA VAL A 50 5.83 -2.27 2.18
C VAL A 50 6.20 -1.22 1.11
N PRO A 51 6.64 0.01 1.46
CA PRO A 51 7.15 0.96 0.48
C PRO A 51 8.35 0.44 -0.32
N VAL A 52 9.23 -0.34 0.33
CA VAL A 52 10.42 -0.92 -0.34
C VAL A 52 9.99 -1.94 -1.40
N VAL A 53 9.02 -2.81 -1.10
CA VAL A 53 8.46 -3.80 -2.03
C VAL A 53 7.77 -3.11 -3.21
N GLN A 54 7.10 -1.97 -2.98
CA GLN A 54 6.45 -1.21 -4.03
C GLN A 54 7.40 -0.82 -5.17
N THR A 55 8.68 -0.54 -4.85
CA THR A 55 9.72 -0.19 -5.83
C THR A 55 10.11 -1.32 -6.79
N ILE A 56 9.69 -2.56 -6.52
CA ILE A 56 10.01 -3.71 -7.36
C ILE A 56 9.20 -3.62 -8.68
N PRO A 57 9.85 -3.56 -9.85
CA PRO A 57 9.16 -3.34 -11.12
C PRO A 57 8.41 -4.58 -11.63
N LYS A 58 8.86 -5.79 -11.26
CA LYS A 58 8.25 -7.05 -11.73
C LYS A 58 7.07 -7.45 -10.84
N HIS A 59 5.85 -7.39 -11.38
CA HIS A 59 4.62 -7.75 -10.65
C HIS A 59 4.65 -9.14 -10.00
N VAL A 60 5.18 -10.16 -10.69
CA VAL A 60 5.26 -11.53 -10.15
C VAL A 60 6.20 -11.60 -8.95
N VAL A 61 7.39 -11.00 -9.05
CA VAL A 61 8.38 -10.97 -7.96
C VAL A 61 7.81 -10.21 -6.76
N LYS A 62 7.11 -9.11 -7.03
CA LYS A 62 6.43 -8.32 -6.00
C LYS A 62 5.36 -9.13 -5.27
N PHE A 63 4.54 -9.87 -6.01
CA PHE A 63 3.50 -10.74 -5.43
C PHE A 63 4.11 -11.83 -4.54
N VAL A 64 5.17 -12.50 -5.02
CA VAL A 64 5.89 -13.51 -4.23
C VAL A 64 6.53 -12.90 -2.97
N ALA A 65 7.09 -11.69 -3.08
CA ALA A 65 7.65 -10.97 -1.94
C ALA A 65 6.60 -10.67 -0.87
N TYR A 66 5.40 -10.23 -1.25
CA TYR A 66 4.30 -10.01 -0.30
C TYR A 66 3.76 -11.31 0.30
N ILE A 67 3.73 -12.42 -0.44
CA ILE A 67 3.42 -13.74 0.13
C ILE A 67 4.44 -14.12 1.20
N PHE A 68 5.73 -13.97 0.92
CA PHE A 68 6.79 -14.30 1.88
C PHE A 68 6.71 -13.41 3.14
N LEU A 69 6.49 -12.11 2.97
CA LEU A 69 6.27 -11.20 4.10
C LEU A 69 5.02 -11.58 4.90
N GLY A 70 3.93 -11.90 4.21
CA GLY A 70 2.68 -12.37 4.83
C GLY A 70 2.91 -13.62 5.67
N PHE A 71 3.59 -14.61 5.11
CA PHE A 71 3.98 -15.83 5.83
C PHE A 71 4.74 -15.47 7.10
N SER A 72 5.76 -14.63 6.98
CA SER A 72 6.60 -14.24 8.13
C SER A 72 5.84 -13.45 9.21
N ALA A 73 4.90 -12.60 8.81
CA ALA A 73 4.10 -11.79 9.72
C ALA A 73 3.10 -12.65 10.50
N TYR A 74 2.37 -13.54 9.82
CA TYR A 74 1.44 -14.45 10.49
C TYR A 74 2.14 -15.56 11.28
N TRP A 75 3.38 -15.91 10.92
CA TRP A 75 4.26 -16.72 11.77
C TRP A 75 4.56 -16.03 13.10
N ALA A 76 4.89 -14.73 13.07
CA ALA A 76 5.07 -13.92 14.29
C ALA A 76 3.78 -13.76 15.10
N VAL A 77 2.60 -13.71 14.45
CA VAL A 77 1.30 -13.78 15.14
C VAL A 77 1.14 -15.13 15.85
N GLY A 78 1.48 -16.24 15.19
CA GLY A 78 1.50 -17.58 15.82
C GLY A 78 2.40 -17.61 17.06
N ALA A 79 3.62 -17.05 16.96
CA ALA A 79 4.53 -16.93 18.09
C ALA A 79 3.95 -16.08 19.24
N ALA A 80 3.24 -14.99 18.92
CA ALA A 80 2.57 -14.16 19.92
C ALA A 80 1.50 -14.95 20.70
N THR A 81 0.77 -15.86 20.02
CA THR A 81 -0.26 -16.70 20.67
C THR A 81 0.33 -17.74 21.62
N ASP A 82 1.52 -18.26 21.31
CA ASP A 82 2.27 -19.22 22.13
C ASP A 82 2.95 -18.54 23.34
N LEU A 83 3.53 -17.36 23.13
CA LEU A 83 4.19 -16.54 24.16
C LEU A 83 3.31 -16.23 25.37
N ALA A 84 2.00 -16.16 25.15
CA ALA A 84 0.98 -15.92 26.17
C ALA A 84 0.85 -17.07 27.20
N HIS A 85 1.82 -18.01 27.25
CA HIS A 85 1.93 -19.14 28.19
C HIS A 85 0.78 -20.11 28.07
N SER A 86 0.63 -20.63 26.86
CA SER A 86 -0.38 -21.62 26.54
C SER A 86 0.21 -22.56 25.49
N THR A 87 0.74 -23.70 25.93
CA THR A 87 1.29 -24.75 25.04
C THR A 87 0.25 -25.34 24.09
N ALA A 88 -1.00 -24.94 24.21
CA ALA A 88 -1.99 -25.04 23.15
C ALA A 88 -2.33 -23.62 22.69
N LEU A 89 -2.27 -23.31 21.39
CA LEU A 89 -2.73 -22.06 20.74
C LEU A 89 -4.07 -21.47 21.26
N PHE A 90 -4.81 -22.28 21.99
CA PHE A 90 -6.22 -22.19 22.25
C PHE A 90 -6.57 -22.21 23.76
N GLU A 91 -5.63 -22.59 24.65
CA GLU A 91 -5.77 -22.28 26.10
C GLU A 91 -5.45 -20.79 26.39
N SER A 92 -4.85 -20.06 25.45
CA SER A 92 -4.65 -18.62 25.51
C SER A 92 -5.98 -17.86 25.39
N PHE A 93 -7.01 -18.50 24.81
CA PHE A 93 -8.40 -18.03 24.86
C PHE A 93 -9.14 -18.47 26.14
N LYS A 94 -8.55 -19.33 26.98
CA LYS A 94 -9.10 -19.72 28.28
C LYS A 94 -8.68 -18.75 29.40
N TYR A 95 -7.55 -18.05 29.22
CA TYR A 95 -7.06 -16.97 30.10
C TYR A 95 -7.42 -15.56 29.59
N ILE A 96 -8.66 -15.37 29.12
CA ILE A 96 -9.21 -14.05 28.78
C ILE A 96 -9.37 -13.14 30.03
N SER A 97 -9.19 -13.70 31.23
CA SER A 97 -9.22 -12.98 32.50
C SER A 97 -7.87 -12.34 32.92
N GLY A 98 -6.77 -12.59 32.20
CA GLY A 98 -5.44 -12.04 32.51
C GLY A 98 -5.01 -10.86 31.62
N SER A 99 -4.15 -9.98 32.14
CA SER A 99 -3.63 -8.76 31.48
C SER A 99 -2.92 -8.98 30.13
N PHE A 100 -2.69 -10.22 29.69
CA PHE A 100 -1.92 -10.56 28.49
C PHE A 100 -2.76 -10.89 27.25
N GLY A 101 -4.09 -11.09 27.36
CA GLY A 101 -4.96 -11.43 26.21
C GLY A 101 -5.03 -10.35 25.12
N PHE A 102 -4.76 -9.09 25.47
CA PHE A 102 -4.71 -7.98 24.53
C PHE A 102 -3.51 -8.06 23.57
N LEU A 103 -2.35 -8.55 24.01
CA LEU A 103 -1.10 -8.44 23.26
C LEU A 103 -1.07 -9.29 21.98
N PRO A 104 -1.46 -10.59 21.98
CA PRO A 104 -1.56 -11.37 20.74
C PRO A 104 -2.57 -10.78 19.75
N ILE A 105 -3.69 -10.26 20.26
CA ILE A 105 -4.72 -9.61 19.44
C ILE A 105 -4.19 -8.32 18.82
N ALA A 106 -3.38 -7.54 19.56
CA ALA A 106 -2.73 -6.35 19.04
C ALA A 106 -1.71 -6.68 17.92
N ILE A 107 -0.91 -7.74 18.07
CA ILE A 107 0.01 -8.21 17.03
C ILE A 107 -0.75 -8.69 15.78
N PHE A 108 -1.86 -9.42 15.97
CA PHE A 108 -2.74 -9.81 14.86
C PHE A 108 -3.39 -8.61 14.16
N ALA A 109 -3.86 -7.62 14.94
CA ALA A 109 -4.40 -6.37 14.41
C ALA A 109 -3.36 -5.60 13.59
N MET A 110 -2.10 -5.62 14.02
CA MET A 110 -0.99 -5.02 13.29
C MET A 110 -0.71 -5.73 11.95
N ALA A 111 -0.78 -7.07 11.91
CA ALA A 111 -0.68 -7.83 10.66
C ALA A 111 -1.81 -7.48 9.69
N ASN A 112 -3.04 -7.38 10.19
CA ASN A 112 -4.20 -6.96 9.40
C ASN A 112 -4.09 -5.50 8.93
N ALA A 113 -3.50 -4.62 9.74
CA ALA A 113 -3.22 -3.24 9.33
C ALA A 113 -2.17 -3.18 8.22
N ILE A 114 -1.16 -4.06 8.20
CA ILE A 114 -0.20 -4.18 7.08
C ILE A 114 -0.91 -4.60 5.80
N VAL A 115 -1.89 -5.50 5.86
CA VAL A 115 -2.72 -5.85 4.69
C VAL A 115 -3.40 -4.61 4.11
N VAL A 116 -4.01 -3.80 4.98
CA VAL A 116 -4.66 -2.54 4.57
C VAL A 116 -3.62 -1.54 4.03
N LEU A 117 -2.44 -1.46 4.64
CA LEU A 117 -1.34 -0.62 4.16
C LEU A 117 -0.91 -1.02 2.74
N ILE A 118 -0.76 -2.31 2.45
CA ILE A 118 -0.41 -2.80 1.11
C ILE A 118 -1.51 -2.45 0.11
N ALA A 119 -2.78 -2.61 0.50
CA ALA A 119 -3.92 -2.26 -0.34
C ALA A 119 -4.00 -0.76 -0.63
N ILE A 120 -3.55 0.09 0.30
CA ILE A 120 -3.43 1.54 0.11
C ILE A 120 -2.21 1.86 -0.75
N VAL A 121 -1.02 1.38 -0.38
CA VAL A 121 0.26 1.82 -0.94
C VAL A 121 0.48 1.29 -2.36
N ASP A 122 -0.03 0.10 -2.66
CA ASP A 122 0.22 -0.56 -3.93
C ASP A 122 -1.11 -0.88 -4.62
N SER A 123 -1.67 -2.07 -4.34
CA SER A 123 -2.92 -2.52 -4.93
C SER A 123 -3.54 -3.62 -4.07
N PRO A 124 -4.88 -3.69 -3.96
CA PRO A 124 -5.56 -4.75 -3.21
C PRO A 124 -5.17 -6.16 -3.62
N ARG A 125 -4.79 -6.40 -4.89
CA ARG A 125 -4.31 -7.72 -5.35
C ARG A 125 -3.11 -8.22 -4.54
N TYR A 126 -2.19 -7.31 -4.19
CA TYR A 126 -1.02 -7.61 -3.38
C TYR A 126 -1.38 -7.77 -1.91
N GLY A 127 -2.34 -6.98 -1.43
CA GLY A 127 -2.94 -7.13 -0.10
C GLY A 127 -3.54 -8.53 0.09
N TYR A 128 -4.25 -9.07 -0.91
CA TYR A 128 -4.78 -10.44 -0.86
C TYR A 128 -3.68 -11.50 -0.81
N GLY A 129 -2.58 -11.34 -1.56
CA GLY A 129 -1.44 -12.26 -1.51
C GLY A 129 -0.82 -12.35 -0.11
N PHE A 130 -0.70 -11.21 0.58
CA PHE A 130 -0.28 -11.17 1.98
C PHE A 130 -1.36 -11.76 2.92
N ALA A 131 -2.62 -11.37 2.74
CA ALA A 131 -3.75 -11.75 3.58
C ALA A 131 -4.04 -13.26 3.58
N TRP A 132 -3.86 -13.93 2.43
CA TRP A 132 -4.03 -15.38 2.31
C TRP A 132 -3.06 -16.18 3.17
N MET A 133 -1.95 -15.58 3.64
CA MET A 133 -1.04 -16.24 4.57
C MET A 133 -1.56 -16.24 6.02
N GLY A 134 -2.78 -15.77 6.28
CA GLY A 134 -3.40 -15.80 7.61
C GLY A 134 -3.43 -17.19 8.24
N PHE A 135 -3.56 -18.28 7.46
CA PHE A 135 -3.48 -19.65 7.97
C PHE A 135 -2.14 -20.00 8.66
N VAL A 136 -1.07 -19.26 8.37
CA VAL A 136 0.27 -19.54 8.91
C VAL A 136 0.32 -19.40 10.43
N LEU A 137 -0.56 -18.60 11.02
CA LEU A 137 -0.70 -18.55 12.48
C LEU A 137 -1.03 -19.93 13.07
N VAL A 138 -1.83 -20.73 12.36
CA VAL A 138 -2.19 -22.10 12.75
C VAL A 138 -1.03 -23.05 12.45
N ALA A 139 -0.38 -22.88 11.28
CA ALA A 139 0.76 -23.69 10.88
C ALA A 139 1.95 -23.60 11.85
N TYR A 140 2.23 -22.41 12.39
CA TYR A 140 3.24 -22.20 13.44
C TYR A 140 3.02 -23.15 14.63
N ASN A 141 1.79 -23.23 15.10
CA ASN A 141 1.43 -24.00 16.28
C ASN A 141 1.45 -25.50 16.02
N ILE A 142 1.04 -25.93 14.82
CA ILE A 142 1.20 -27.32 14.38
C ILE A 142 2.69 -27.69 14.38
N ALA A 143 3.55 -26.82 13.85
CA ALA A 143 4.98 -27.07 13.76
C ALA A 143 5.64 -27.20 15.14
N LEU A 144 5.23 -26.38 16.12
CA LEU A 144 5.78 -26.41 17.48
C LEU A 144 5.28 -27.58 18.31
N THR A 145 4.01 -27.94 18.17
CA THR A 145 3.41 -29.04 18.94
C THR A 145 3.69 -30.41 18.33
N SER A 146 4.24 -30.47 17.10
CA SER A 146 4.47 -31.71 16.33
C SER A 146 3.22 -32.59 16.20
N ASN A 147 2.04 -32.00 16.38
CA ASN A 147 0.76 -32.68 16.39
C ASN A 147 -0.08 -32.17 15.22
N LEU A 148 0.17 -32.76 14.05
CA LEU A 148 -0.52 -32.46 12.80
C LEU A 148 -2.02 -32.75 12.86
N ASP A 149 -2.45 -33.61 13.79
CA ASP A 149 -3.79 -34.14 13.73
C ASP A 149 -4.86 -33.18 14.27
N PHE A 150 -4.56 -32.26 15.20
CA PHE A 150 -5.61 -31.87 16.12
C PHE A 150 -5.63 -30.39 16.53
N VAL A 151 -6.54 -29.63 15.91
CA VAL A 151 -7.33 -28.68 16.70
C VAL A 151 -8.21 -29.55 17.62
N GLY A 152 -7.64 -29.92 18.77
CA GLY A 152 -8.29 -30.67 19.85
C GLY A 152 -8.81 -32.10 19.58
N GLY A 153 -8.48 -32.74 18.45
CA GLY A 153 -8.93 -34.13 18.20
C GLY A 153 -9.68 -34.30 16.87
N ARG A 154 -9.87 -33.21 16.12
CA ARG A 154 -10.82 -33.14 14.99
C ARG A 154 -10.20 -32.54 13.72
N PRO A 155 -9.80 -33.35 12.71
CA PRO A 155 -9.15 -32.87 11.48
C PRO A 155 -10.10 -32.10 10.55
N ASP A 156 -11.41 -32.37 10.65
CA ASP A 156 -12.48 -31.63 9.98
C ASP A 156 -12.55 -30.16 10.45
N MET A 157 -12.30 -29.91 11.73
CA MET A 157 -12.26 -28.56 12.31
C MET A 157 -10.99 -27.80 11.91
N LEU A 158 -9.87 -28.49 11.67
CA LEU A 158 -8.61 -27.88 11.26
C LEU A 158 -8.74 -27.12 9.94
N LEU A 159 -9.36 -27.72 8.93
CA LEU A 159 -9.56 -27.07 7.63
C LEU A 159 -10.37 -25.78 7.77
N LEU A 160 -11.43 -25.82 8.58
CA LEU A 160 -12.28 -24.66 8.83
C LEU A 160 -11.52 -23.54 9.53
N VAL A 161 -10.70 -23.86 10.52
CA VAL A 161 -9.83 -22.90 11.24
C VAL A 161 -8.80 -22.26 10.31
N LEU A 162 -8.18 -23.03 9.41
CA LEU A 162 -7.23 -22.51 8.40
C LEU A 162 -7.91 -21.52 7.44
N VAL A 163 -9.13 -21.86 6.98
CA VAL A 163 -9.91 -21.01 6.07
C VAL A 163 -10.31 -19.71 6.76
N LEU A 164 -10.86 -19.78 7.98
CA LEU A 164 -11.30 -18.61 8.73
C LEU A 164 -10.15 -17.67 9.09
N SER A 165 -8.99 -18.23 9.45
CA SER A 165 -7.77 -17.46 9.76
C SER A 165 -7.27 -16.65 8.56
N SER A 166 -7.49 -17.15 7.34
CA SER A 166 -7.15 -16.44 6.09
C SER A 166 -8.27 -15.51 5.61
N LEU A 167 -9.53 -15.82 5.97
CA LEU A 167 -10.69 -15.03 5.61
C LEU A 167 -10.71 -13.68 6.34
N ILE A 168 -10.36 -13.63 7.63
CA ILE A 168 -10.37 -12.38 8.42
C ILE A 168 -9.48 -11.29 7.79
N PRO A 169 -8.19 -11.53 7.50
CA PRO A 169 -7.35 -10.55 6.81
C PRO A 169 -7.86 -10.19 5.40
N SER A 170 -8.40 -11.18 4.69
CA SER A 170 -8.94 -10.98 3.34
C SER A 170 -10.16 -10.05 3.35
N LEU A 171 -11.02 -10.17 4.36
CA LEU A 171 -12.16 -9.27 4.58
C LEU A 171 -11.70 -7.85 4.93
N TRP A 172 -10.65 -7.69 5.74
CA TRP A 172 -10.06 -6.37 5.97
C TRP A 172 -9.59 -5.72 4.67
N CYS A 173 -8.91 -6.48 3.81
CA CYS A 173 -8.49 -6.02 2.48
C CYS A 173 -9.70 -5.64 1.61
N TYR A 174 -10.73 -6.49 1.55
CA TYR A 174 -11.89 -6.30 0.69
C TYR A 174 -12.76 -5.12 1.12
N LEU A 175 -13.15 -5.07 2.40
CA LEU A 175 -14.08 -4.08 2.92
C LEU A 175 -13.48 -2.67 2.92
N LEU A 176 -12.16 -2.55 3.06
CA LEU A 176 -11.46 -1.28 3.06
C LEU A 176 -10.81 -0.93 1.72
N ALA A 177 -10.81 -1.81 0.71
CA ALA A 177 -10.25 -1.50 -0.61
C ALA A 177 -10.85 -0.21 -1.20
N GLY A 178 -12.16 0.02 -1.04
CA GLY A 178 -12.81 1.25 -1.49
C GLY A 178 -12.37 2.50 -0.72
N ALA A 179 -12.26 2.41 0.60
CA ALA A 179 -11.81 3.51 1.46
C ALA A 179 -10.31 3.81 1.30
N ALA A 180 -9.51 2.78 1.03
CA ALA A 180 -8.07 2.83 0.74
C ALA A 180 -7.76 3.53 -0.59
N ARG A 181 -8.68 3.43 -1.54
CA ARG A 181 -8.55 4.01 -2.88
C ARG A 181 -8.98 5.47 -2.94
N ASN A 182 -9.99 5.87 -2.17
CA ASN A 182 -10.53 7.22 -2.30
C ASN A 182 -9.82 8.22 -1.37
N LEU A 183 -8.93 9.06 -1.93
CA LEU A 183 -8.22 10.10 -1.17
C LEU A 183 -9.15 11.22 -0.68
N LYS A 184 -10.26 11.48 -1.38
CA LYS A 184 -11.31 12.43 -0.97
C LYS A 184 -12.18 11.90 0.18
N PHE A 185 -11.94 10.66 0.62
CA PHE A 185 -12.68 10.07 1.72
C PHE A 185 -12.22 10.69 3.04
N SER A 186 -13.07 11.55 3.62
CA SER A 186 -12.86 12.22 4.90
C SER A 186 -12.42 11.26 6.01
N ALA A 187 -11.60 11.74 6.95
CA ALA A 187 -11.14 10.98 8.11
C ALA A 187 -12.30 10.35 8.91
N LEU A 188 -13.43 11.06 9.03
CA LEU A 188 -14.64 10.53 9.66
C LEU A 188 -15.21 9.34 8.91
N ASN A 189 -15.28 9.42 7.57
CA ASN A 189 -15.79 8.32 6.75
C ASN A 189 -14.85 7.11 6.82
N ARG A 190 -13.52 7.33 6.86
CA ARG A 190 -12.53 6.26 7.08
C ARG A 190 -12.72 5.58 8.43
N PHE A 191 -12.97 6.36 9.48
CA PHE A 191 -13.28 5.84 10.80
C PHE A 191 -14.56 4.98 10.80
N TYR A 192 -15.67 5.49 10.25
CA TYR A 192 -16.91 4.73 10.14
C TYR A 192 -16.75 3.44 9.31
N ALA A 193 -16.02 3.51 8.18
CA ALA A 193 -15.74 2.33 7.36
C ALA A 193 -14.90 1.29 8.12
N THR A 194 -13.88 1.74 8.86
CA THR A 194 -13.02 0.89 9.69
C THR A 194 -13.80 0.24 10.82
N VAL A 195 -14.66 0.99 11.51
CA VAL A 195 -15.53 0.45 12.56
C VAL A 195 -16.51 -0.58 11.98
N LYS A 196 -17.15 -0.28 10.84
CA LYS A 196 -18.06 -1.20 10.16
C LYS A 196 -17.34 -2.50 9.73
N ALA A 197 -16.14 -2.39 9.17
CA ALA A 197 -15.30 -3.53 8.82
C ALA A 197 -14.88 -4.33 10.06
N GLY A 198 -14.56 -3.63 11.16
CA GLY A 198 -14.24 -4.21 12.46
C GLY A 198 -15.38 -5.09 12.99
N PHE A 199 -16.62 -4.61 12.99
CA PHE A 199 -17.78 -5.41 13.40
C PHE A 199 -18.02 -6.63 12.51
N LEU A 200 -17.87 -6.49 11.19
CA LEU A 200 -18.11 -7.60 10.27
C LEU A 200 -17.03 -8.69 10.37
N THR A 201 -15.76 -8.29 10.52
CA THR A 201 -14.65 -9.23 10.74
C THR A 201 -14.67 -9.83 12.14
N LEU A 202 -15.16 -9.09 13.14
CA LEU A 202 -15.36 -9.59 14.51
C LEU A 202 -16.32 -10.79 14.53
N ALA A 203 -17.39 -10.77 13.73
CA ALA A 203 -18.30 -11.93 13.64
C ALA A 203 -17.58 -13.21 13.18
N VAL A 204 -16.68 -13.08 12.19
CA VAL A 204 -15.85 -14.19 11.70
C VAL A 204 -14.81 -14.61 12.75
N PHE A 205 -14.23 -13.64 13.46
CA PHE A 205 -13.28 -13.89 14.54
C PHE A 205 -13.93 -14.64 15.73
N ILE A 206 -15.14 -14.26 16.13
CA ILE A 206 -15.89 -14.98 17.17
C ILE A 206 -16.12 -16.43 16.72
N LEU A 207 -16.56 -16.63 15.47
CA LEU A 207 -16.78 -17.96 14.91
C LEU A 207 -15.50 -18.82 14.92
N LEU A 208 -14.35 -18.23 14.53
CA LEU A 208 -13.03 -18.86 14.64
C LEU A 208 -12.72 -19.28 16.08
N VAL A 209 -12.86 -18.37 17.04
CA VAL A 209 -12.56 -18.64 18.47
C VAL A 209 -13.51 -19.71 19.03
N THR A 210 -14.79 -19.69 18.66
CA THR A 210 -15.78 -20.68 19.10
C THR A 210 -15.46 -22.08 18.58
N ILE A 211 -15.19 -22.22 17.27
CA ILE A 211 -14.83 -23.51 16.66
C ILE A 211 -13.58 -24.09 17.34
N VAL A 212 -12.58 -23.24 17.51
CA VAL A 212 -11.36 -23.55 18.25
C VAL A 212 -11.69 -24.05 19.65
N THR A 213 -12.52 -23.33 20.40
CA THR A 213 -12.81 -23.67 21.81
C THR A 213 -13.58 -24.98 21.93
N ILE A 214 -14.56 -25.20 21.04
CA ILE A 214 -15.35 -26.43 20.96
C ILE A 214 -14.43 -27.61 20.65
N SER A 215 -13.53 -27.46 19.69
CA SER A 215 -12.64 -28.54 19.26
C SER A 215 -11.76 -29.08 20.41
N GLN A 216 -11.44 -28.24 21.39
CA GLN A 216 -10.61 -28.61 22.53
C GLN A 216 -11.38 -29.23 23.72
N HIS A 217 -12.69 -29.05 23.77
CA HIS A 217 -13.50 -29.61 24.84
C HIS A 217 -13.97 -31.01 24.44
N GLN A 218 -13.42 -32.03 25.10
CA GLN A 218 -13.81 -33.43 24.88
C GLN A 218 -15.27 -33.74 25.26
N ASN A 219 -15.97 -32.83 25.96
CA ASN A 219 -17.31 -33.03 26.48
C ASN A 219 -18.40 -32.19 25.79
N ILE A 220 -18.08 -31.37 24.77
CA ILE A 220 -19.10 -30.61 24.03
C ILE A 220 -19.50 -31.43 22.80
N ASP A 221 -20.40 -32.37 23.01
CA ASP A 221 -20.95 -33.21 21.94
C ASP A 221 -22.35 -32.74 21.49
N ASN A 222 -23.01 -31.87 22.28
CA ASN A 222 -24.34 -31.34 21.98
C ASN A 222 -24.37 -29.81 21.80
N PHE A 223 -25.18 -29.34 20.84
CA PHE A 223 -25.38 -27.91 20.57
C PHE A 223 -25.92 -27.11 21.79
N SER A 224 -26.61 -27.77 22.73
CA SER A 224 -27.13 -27.14 23.96
C SER A 224 -26.03 -26.69 24.91
N GLU A 225 -24.90 -27.39 24.95
CA GLU A 225 -23.76 -27.09 25.83
C GLU A 225 -22.95 -25.89 25.33
N ILE A 226 -23.05 -25.59 24.02
CA ILE A 226 -22.49 -24.37 23.43
C ILE A 226 -23.18 -23.13 24.03
N GLY A 227 -24.50 -23.18 24.22
CA GLY A 227 -25.29 -22.08 24.79
C GLY A 227 -24.91 -21.78 26.24
N GLU A 228 -24.65 -22.81 27.04
CA GLU A 228 -24.19 -22.67 28.43
C GLU A 228 -22.77 -22.10 28.50
N PHE A 229 -21.86 -22.54 27.61
CA PHE A 229 -20.52 -21.97 27.51
C PHE A 229 -20.54 -20.46 27.23
N PHE A 230 -21.39 -20.01 26.30
CA PHE A 230 -21.56 -18.58 26.01
C PHE A 230 -22.17 -17.80 27.18
N SER A 231 -23.09 -18.41 27.93
CA SER A 231 -23.71 -17.78 29.10
C SER A 231 -22.68 -17.55 30.22
N VAL A 232 -21.90 -18.59 30.54
CA VAL A 232 -20.88 -18.57 31.61
C VAL A 232 -19.67 -17.71 31.24
N SER A 233 -19.30 -17.65 29.96
CA SER A 233 -18.11 -16.91 29.48
C SER A 233 -18.43 -15.52 28.92
N SER A 234 -19.67 -15.05 29.05
CA SER A 234 -20.17 -13.82 28.42
C SER A 234 -19.32 -12.57 28.69
N GLY A 235 -18.85 -12.40 29.94
CA GLY A 235 -17.99 -11.27 30.32
C GLY A 235 -16.61 -11.29 29.64
N ASP A 236 -16.03 -12.46 29.46
CA ASP A 236 -14.73 -12.62 28.82
C ASP A 236 -14.83 -12.51 27.30
N ILE A 237 -15.89 -13.04 26.70
CA ILE A 237 -16.20 -12.83 25.27
C ILE A 237 -16.39 -11.34 24.98
N LEU A 238 -17.04 -10.59 25.87
CA LEU A 238 -17.19 -9.14 25.71
C LEU A 238 -15.84 -8.40 25.75
N LYS A 239 -14.93 -8.76 26.66
CA LYS A 239 -13.57 -8.21 26.70
C LYS A 239 -12.80 -8.54 25.42
N LEU A 240 -12.92 -9.77 24.93
CA LEU A 240 -12.29 -10.22 23.69
C LEU A 240 -12.77 -9.39 22.50
N CYS A 241 -14.08 -9.21 22.37
CA CYS A 241 -14.69 -8.35 21.35
C CYS A 241 -14.17 -6.91 21.45
N TRP A 242 -14.06 -6.38 22.67
CA TRP A 242 -13.55 -5.04 22.90
C TRP A 242 -12.08 -4.90 22.49
N TYR A 243 -11.22 -5.82 22.91
CA TYR A 243 -9.80 -5.82 22.54
C TYR A 243 -9.59 -5.97 21.03
N TYR A 244 -10.36 -6.86 20.39
CA TYR A 244 -10.33 -7.02 18.95
C TYR A 244 -10.71 -5.72 18.24
N LEU A 245 -11.87 -5.15 18.57
CA LEU A 245 -12.37 -3.95 17.91
C LEU A 245 -11.46 -2.75 18.14
N LEU A 246 -11.04 -2.51 19.39
CA LEU A 246 -10.18 -1.40 19.76
C LEU A 246 -8.82 -1.47 19.04
N SER A 247 -8.14 -2.62 19.08
CA SER A 247 -6.82 -2.77 18.46
C SER A 247 -6.89 -2.63 16.94
N HIS A 248 -7.83 -3.32 16.27
CA HIS A 248 -7.95 -3.25 14.82
C HIS A 248 -8.31 -1.86 14.34
N VAL A 249 -9.29 -1.20 14.98
CA VAL A 249 -9.65 0.17 14.61
C VAL A 249 -8.47 1.12 14.83
N ALA A 250 -7.75 1.00 15.94
CA ALA A 250 -6.58 1.84 16.21
C ALA A 250 -5.47 1.66 15.16
N PHE A 251 -4.99 0.43 14.94
CA PHE A 251 -3.89 0.19 14.01
C PHE A 251 -4.25 0.52 12.55
N VAL A 252 -5.47 0.19 12.12
CA VAL A 252 -5.91 0.50 10.75
C VAL A 252 -6.05 2.02 10.56
N MET A 253 -6.57 2.76 11.55
CA MET A 253 -6.64 4.22 11.48
C MET A 253 -5.25 4.86 11.49
N VAL A 254 -4.28 4.31 12.25
CA VAL A 254 -2.88 4.74 12.20
C VAL A 254 -2.30 4.58 10.81
N VAL A 255 -2.61 3.49 10.10
CA VAL A 255 -2.17 3.28 8.72
C VAL A 255 -2.74 4.35 7.78
N PHE A 256 -4.04 4.66 7.88
CA PHE A 256 -4.64 5.75 7.09
C PHE A 256 -4.02 7.11 7.40
N PHE A 257 -3.75 7.39 8.66
CA PHE A 257 -3.12 8.63 9.10
C PHE A 257 -1.67 8.73 8.62
N ALA A 258 -0.87 7.68 8.81
CA ALA A 258 0.52 7.63 8.38
C ALA A 258 0.63 7.80 6.86
N ASN A 259 -0.22 7.12 6.08
CA ASN A 259 -0.25 7.30 4.64
C ASN A 259 -0.58 8.75 4.24
N ASN A 260 -1.60 9.37 4.86
CA ASN A 260 -1.93 10.77 4.58
C ASN A 260 -0.79 11.73 4.98
N LEU A 261 -0.14 11.47 6.12
CA LEU A 261 0.97 12.29 6.60
C LEU A 261 2.16 12.19 5.66
N VAL A 262 2.50 11.00 5.17
CA VAL A 262 3.57 10.81 4.18
C VAL A 262 3.23 11.52 2.87
N LEU A 263 2.01 11.35 2.35
CA LEU A 263 1.58 12.03 1.14
C LEU A 263 1.68 13.56 1.27
N ASN A 264 1.20 14.11 2.38
CA ASN A 264 1.25 15.56 2.63
C ASN A 264 2.66 16.07 2.92
N ALA A 265 3.50 15.31 3.63
CA ALA A 265 4.84 15.77 4.01
C ALA A 265 5.82 15.80 2.84
N PHE A 266 5.58 14.97 1.82
CA PHE A 266 6.43 14.91 0.63
C PHE A 266 5.80 15.59 -0.59
N ASP A 267 4.68 16.29 -0.41
CA ASP A 267 3.86 16.87 -1.47
C ASP A 267 3.65 15.85 -2.60
N ILE A 268 3.13 14.68 -2.25
CA ILE A 268 2.85 13.60 -3.20
C ILE A 268 1.34 13.48 -3.36
N GLU A 269 0.85 13.70 -4.57
CA GLU A 269 -0.48 13.32 -4.99
C GLU A 269 -0.50 11.85 -5.37
N LYS A 270 -1.55 11.15 -4.99
CA LYS A 270 -1.76 9.76 -5.35
C LYS A 270 -2.95 9.69 -6.31
N ASP A 271 -2.74 9.09 -7.47
CA ASP A 271 -3.79 8.77 -8.43
C ASP A 271 -3.98 7.27 -8.53
N ILE A 272 -5.14 6.87 -9.05
CA ILE A 272 -5.46 5.47 -9.28
C ILE A 272 -5.69 5.30 -10.77
N THR A 273 -4.92 4.41 -11.37
CA THR A 273 -5.06 4.07 -12.79
C THR A 273 -6.40 3.37 -13.06
N GLU A 274 -6.82 3.34 -14.32
CA GLU A 274 -8.01 2.56 -14.74
C GLU A 274 -7.90 1.06 -14.39
N THR A 275 -6.67 0.54 -14.25
CA THR A 275 -6.38 -0.83 -13.80
C THR A 275 -6.44 -1.03 -12.28
N GLY A 276 -6.65 0.04 -11.51
CA GLY A 276 -6.80 0.00 -10.05
C GLY A 276 -5.48 -0.07 -9.27
N ASP A 277 -4.36 0.31 -9.90
CA ASP A 277 -3.04 0.44 -9.27
C ASP A 277 -2.81 1.89 -8.81
N ALA A 278 -2.12 2.06 -7.68
CA ALA A 278 -1.76 3.38 -7.18
C ALA A 278 -0.53 3.95 -7.90
N VAL A 279 -0.66 5.16 -8.45
CA VAL A 279 0.43 5.95 -9.03
C VAL A 279 0.63 7.18 -8.16
N TYR A 280 1.88 7.55 -7.93
CA TYR A 280 2.24 8.66 -7.05
C TYR A 280 2.92 9.73 -7.91
N HIS A 281 2.34 10.93 -7.93
CA HIS A 281 2.86 12.11 -8.58
C HIS A 281 3.33 13.08 -7.51
N ARG A 282 4.51 13.67 -7.64
CA ARG A 282 4.84 14.81 -6.77
C ARG A 282 3.92 15.95 -7.18
N ALA A 283 3.13 16.50 -6.25
CA ALA A 283 2.40 17.75 -6.46
C ALA A 283 3.41 18.73 -7.02
N ALA A 284 3.12 19.29 -8.19
CA ALA A 284 4.00 20.24 -8.81
C ALA A 284 4.30 21.34 -7.79
N THR A 285 5.52 21.36 -7.27
CA THR A 285 6.07 22.55 -6.64
C THR A 285 5.82 23.65 -7.65
N GLU A 286 5.09 24.70 -7.26
CA GLU A 286 4.98 25.91 -8.08
C GLU A 286 6.41 26.34 -8.46
N GLY A 287 6.79 26.06 -9.71
CA GLY A 287 8.15 26.23 -10.22
C GLY A 287 8.92 24.92 -10.39
N TYR A 288 9.25 24.64 -11.66
CA TYR A 288 10.10 23.57 -12.19
C TYR A 288 9.39 22.24 -12.49
N GLU A 289 8.64 22.26 -13.60
CA GLU A 289 8.45 21.09 -14.47
C GLU A 289 9.83 20.59 -14.95
N GLU A 290 10.44 19.65 -14.22
CA GLU A 290 11.35 18.67 -14.84
C GLU A 290 10.52 17.48 -15.29
N ASP A 291 9.71 17.70 -16.33
CA ASP A 291 9.33 16.61 -17.21
C ASP A 291 10.62 16.14 -17.91
N GLU A 292 10.84 14.82 -17.98
CA GLU A 292 11.60 14.23 -19.10
C GLU A 292 10.81 14.47 -20.40
N VAL A 293 10.69 15.73 -20.82
CA VAL A 293 10.37 16.06 -22.20
C VAL A 293 11.66 15.82 -22.97
N GLU A 294 11.62 15.08 -24.07
CA GLU A 294 12.57 15.25 -25.17
C GLU A 294 12.91 16.74 -25.25
N GLU A 295 14.17 17.14 -25.00
CA GLU A 295 14.58 18.56 -24.89
C GLU A 295 13.72 19.43 -25.80
N LYS A 296 12.68 20.05 -25.23
CA LYS A 296 11.61 20.63 -26.02
C LYS A 296 12.24 21.83 -26.69
N ASN A 297 12.55 21.70 -27.96
CA ASN A 297 13.32 22.66 -28.71
C ASN A 297 12.79 24.08 -28.40
N PRO A 298 13.58 24.94 -27.75
CA PRO A 298 13.11 26.22 -27.20
C PRO A 298 12.60 27.16 -28.32
N TYR A 299 12.98 26.88 -29.57
CA TYR A 299 12.56 27.61 -30.76
C TYR A 299 11.26 27.08 -31.40
N ALA A 300 10.71 25.96 -30.94
CA ALA A 300 9.56 25.32 -31.60
C ALA A 300 8.30 26.22 -31.61
N SER A 301 8.06 26.97 -30.54
CA SER A 301 6.91 27.89 -30.43
C SER A 301 7.03 29.05 -31.42
N ILE A 302 8.19 29.72 -31.43
CA ILE A 302 8.42 30.86 -32.32
C ILE A 302 8.44 30.44 -33.80
N ILE A 303 9.00 29.27 -34.12
CA ILE A 303 8.97 28.71 -35.48
C ILE A 303 7.53 28.43 -35.93
N LYS A 304 6.66 27.94 -35.04
CA LYS A 304 5.25 27.71 -35.35
C LYS A 304 4.53 29.03 -35.63
N GLU A 305 4.74 30.06 -34.80
CA GLU A 305 4.15 31.39 -35.03
C GLU A 305 4.62 32.02 -36.33
N MET A 306 5.91 31.94 -36.64
CA MET A 306 6.49 32.45 -37.89
C MET A 306 5.91 31.74 -39.12
N LYS A 307 5.76 30.40 -39.09
CA LYS A 307 5.13 29.64 -40.18
C LYS A 307 3.66 30.02 -40.38
N MET A 308 2.90 30.14 -39.30
CA MET A 308 1.50 30.60 -39.38
C MET A 308 1.42 32.01 -39.95
N PHE A 309 2.30 32.92 -39.53
CA PHE A 309 2.37 34.26 -40.11
C PHE A 309 2.70 34.24 -41.60
N GLN A 310 3.63 33.38 -42.03
CA GLN A 310 3.97 33.23 -43.44
C GLN A 310 2.77 32.73 -44.28
N ASP A 311 1.99 31.80 -43.74
CA ASP A 311 0.77 31.30 -44.37
C ASP A 311 -0.35 32.35 -44.41
N GLU A 312 -0.54 33.12 -43.32
CA GLU A 312 -1.46 34.27 -43.29
C GLU A 312 -1.05 35.36 -44.28
N PHE A 313 0.25 35.65 -44.37
CA PHE A 313 0.80 36.65 -45.28
C PHE A 313 0.57 36.26 -46.75
N ARG A 314 0.72 34.96 -47.08
CA ARG A 314 0.39 34.41 -48.40
C ARG A 314 -1.09 34.52 -48.73
N LYS A 315 -1.99 34.45 -47.74
CA LYS A 315 -3.46 34.56 -47.91
C LYS A 315 -3.98 35.98 -48.15
N GLY A 316 -3.11 37.00 -48.17
CA GLY A 316 -3.43 38.32 -48.72
C GLY A 316 -3.82 39.42 -47.73
N ASN A 317 -3.78 39.18 -46.41
CA ASN A 317 -4.05 40.20 -45.40
C ASN A 317 -2.81 41.10 -45.18
N ARG A 318 -2.58 42.04 -46.09
CA ARG A 318 -1.34 42.83 -46.17
C ARG A 318 -1.49 44.23 -45.58
N ASN A 319 -1.38 44.34 -44.25
CA ASN A 319 -1.14 45.63 -43.59
C ASN A 319 0.35 45.77 -43.25
N LYS A 320 1.04 46.72 -43.91
CA LYS A 320 2.49 46.96 -43.75
C LYS A 320 2.89 47.21 -42.30
N LEU A 321 2.09 48.00 -41.57
CA LEU A 321 2.38 48.33 -40.17
C LEU A 321 2.32 47.09 -39.26
N VAL A 322 1.30 46.26 -39.46
CA VAL A 322 1.11 45.01 -38.69
C VAL A 322 2.22 44.00 -39.01
N CYS A 323 2.67 43.94 -40.26
CA CYS A 323 3.78 43.06 -40.65
C CYS A 323 5.10 43.47 -40.00
N VAL A 324 5.43 44.77 -40.01
CA VAL A 324 6.65 45.29 -39.37
C VAL A 324 6.61 45.07 -37.85
N GLN A 325 5.45 45.27 -37.20
CA GLN A 325 5.29 45.00 -35.77
C GLN A 325 5.47 43.51 -35.42
N LYS A 326 4.90 42.59 -36.21
CA LYS A 326 5.08 41.15 -35.99
C LYS A 326 6.52 40.71 -36.21
N ILE A 327 7.21 41.23 -37.24
CA ILE A 327 8.64 40.97 -37.46
C ILE A 327 9.49 41.47 -36.29
N GLY A 328 9.23 42.68 -35.80
CA GLY A 328 9.92 43.24 -34.63
C GLY A 328 9.71 42.39 -33.37
N LYS A 329 8.49 41.87 -33.14
CA LYS A 329 8.21 40.92 -32.06
C LYS A 329 9.03 39.63 -32.20
N PHE A 330 9.03 39.03 -33.39
CA PHE A 330 9.78 37.80 -33.65
C PHE A 330 11.29 37.97 -33.46
N LYS A 331 11.86 39.11 -33.86
CA LYS A 331 13.28 39.41 -33.65
C LYS A 331 13.62 39.51 -32.16
N ASN A 332 12.84 40.27 -31.39
CA ASN A 332 13.06 40.43 -29.95
C ASN A 332 12.92 39.10 -29.20
N GLU A 333 11.94 38.28 -29.58
CA GLU A 333 11.70 36.97 -28.96
C GLU A 333 12.81 35.97 -29.33
N LEU A 334 13.30 36.00 -30.58
CA LEU A 334 14.44 35.20 -31.01
C LEU A 334 15.74 35.60 -30.28
N ASP A 335 16.04 36.90 -30.18
CA ASP A 335 17.21 37.41 -29.46
C ASP A 335 17.18 37.00 -27.97
N LEU A 336 15.99 37.01 -27.36
CA LEU A 336 15.79 36.56 -25.98
C LEU A 336 15.98 35.05 -25.82
N LEU A 337 15.55 34.25 -26.79
CA LEU A 337 15.77 32.80 -26.79
C LEU A 337 17.23 32.44 -27.05
N VAL A 338 17.91 33.12 -27.96
CA VAL A 338 19.35 32.93 -28.25
C VAL A 338 20.24 33.32 -27.08
N SER A 339 19.84 34.33 -26.29
CA SER A 339 20.59 34.70 -25.07
C SER A 339 20.42 33.73 -23.90
N LYS A 340 19.36 32.90 -23.91
CA LYS A 340 19.03 31.96 -22.82
C LYS A 340 19.36 30.51 -23.12
N TYR A 341 19.37 30.11 -24.40
CA TYR A 341 19.53 28.71 -24.81
C TYR A 341 20.60 28.59 -25.89
N GLU A 342 21.57 27.68 -25.70
CA GLU A 342 22.63 27.35 -26.66
C GLU A 342 22.33 26.09 -27.50
N TYR A 343 21.21 25.40 -27.23
CA TYR A 343 20.78 24.16 -27.90
C TYR A 343 19.40 24.34 -28.58
N GLY A 344 19.10 23.53 -29.60
CA GLY A 344 17.83 23.58 -30.36
C GLY A 344 17.99 24.06 -31.81
N THR A 345 16.88 24.34 -32.50
CA THR A 345 16.90 24.72 -33.94
C THR A 345 16.98 26.24 -34.15
N LYS A 346 18.01 26.87 -33.58
CA LYS A 346 18.28 28.31 -33.76
C LYS A 346 18.39 28.68 -35.24
N ASP A 347 19.19 27.94 -36.00
CA ASP A 347 19.44 28.19 -37.42
C ASP A 347 18.16 28.14 -38.27
N ASP A 348 17.21 27.29 -37.91
CA ASP A 348 15.94 27.20 -38.63
C ASP A 348 15.01 28.38 -38.31
N ALA A 349 15.01 28.87 -37.07
CA ALA A 349 14.27 30.07 -36.69
C ALA A 349 14.83 31.32 -37.37
N GLU A 350 16.16 31.48 -37.43
CA GLU A 350 16.83 32.58 -38.13
C GLU A 350 16.53 32.56 -39.65
N LYS A 351 16.58 31.38 -40.28
CA LYS A 351 16.25 31.23 -41.71
C LYS A 351 14.81 31.63 -42.02
N ILE A 352 13.85 31.19 -41.19
CA ILE A 352 12.43 31.51 -41.40
C ILE A 352 12.20 33.01 -41.20
N LEU A 353 12.79 33.63 -40.17
CA LEU A 353 12.69 35.07 -39.95
C LEU A 353 13.25 35.88 -41.12
N TYR A 354 14.45 35.52 -41.60
CA TYR A 354 15.05 36.16 -42.77
C TYR A 354 14.18 36.04 -44.02
N GLN A 355 13.55 34.87 -44.22
CA GLN A 355 12.66 34.66 -45.36
C GLN A 355 11.37 35.49 -45.24
N ILE A 356 10.83 35.66 -44.03
CA ILE A 356 9.69 36.55 -43.77
C ILE A 356 10.06 38.01 -44.05
N GLU A 357 11.20 38.47 -43.56
CA GLU A 357 11.71 39.84 -43.80
C GLU A 357 11.86 40.12 -45.30
N LYS A 358 12.53 39.22 -46.04
CA LYS A 358 12.70 39.34 -47.49
C LYS A 358 11.38 39.35 -48.25
N ASN A 359 10.44 38.47 -47.89
CA ASN A 359 9.12 38.40 -48.53
C ASN A 359 8.29 39.66 -48.25
N THR A 360 8.40 40.21 -47.04
CA THR A 360 7.68 41.42 -46.63
C THR A 360 8.28 42.65 -47.32
N GLU A 361 9.60 42.74 -47.41
CA GLU A 361 10.28 43.82 -48.13
C GLU A 361 9.94 43.80 -49.62
N PHE A 362 9.91 42.63 -50.25
CA PHE A 362 9.53 42.49 -51.67
C PHE A 362 8.05 42.81 -51.94
N ALA A 363 7.14 42.51 -51.00
CA ALA A 363 5.71 42.75 -51.18
C ALA A 363 5.27 44.21 -50.96
N PHE A 364 6.12 45.04 -50.34
CA PHE A 364 5.83 46.44 -50.00
C PHE A 364 6.84 47.44 -50.59
N LYS A 365 7.74 46.97 -51.46
CA LYS A 365 8.45 47.77 -52.48
C LYS A 365 7.56 47.86 -53.70
#